data_AF-A0A4Q3VK86-F1
#
_entry.id   AF-A0A4Q3VK86-F1
#
_cell.length_a   1.000
_cell.length_b   1.000
_cell.length_c   1.000
_cell.angle_alpha   90.00
_cell.angle_beta   90.00
_cell.angle_gamma   90.00
#
_symmetry.space_group_name_H-M   'P 1'
#
loop_
_entity.id
_entity.type
_entity.pdbx_description
1 polymer ?
#
loop_
_entity_poly.entity_id
_entity_poly.type
_entity_poly.pdbx_seq_one_letter_code
_entity_poly.pdbx_strand_id
1 'polypeptide(L)'
;MKAFSFALSALAFLTSGYFFVSEFRVTGESNHVIYMGMLFTLMIICVLGLIINIPDFMKAKRRVRGFSYNSYSPQRIRNKSFDSQLGLM
;
A
#
# COMPACT_ATOMS: atom_id res chain seq x y z
N MET A 1 11.66 1.16 2.60
CA MET A 1 11.93 0.72 1.21
C MET A 1 10.71 0.14 0.51
N LYS A 2 9.92 -0.78 1.10
CA LYS A 2 8.67 -1.29 0.48
C LYS A 2 7.49 -0.30 0.46
N ALA A 3 7.35 0.53 1.50
CA ALA A 3 6.32 1.56 1.57
C ALA A 3 6.45 2.63 0.46
N PHE A 4 7.69 2.93 0.04
CA PHE A 4 7.95 3.83 -1.08
C PHE A 4 7.48 3.22 -2.40
N SER A 5 7.79 1.95 -2.66
CA SER A 5 7.29 1.24 -3.84
C SER A 5 5.76 1.17 -3.87
N PHE A 6 5.11 0.97 -2.71
CA PHE A 6 3.66 1.00 -2.62
C PHE A 6 3.08 2.38 -2.93
N ALA A 7 3.66 3.44 -2.36
CA ALA A 7 3.26 4.82 -2.65
C ALA A 7 3.45 5.16 -4.13
N LEU A 8 4.58 4.75 -4.72
CA LEU A 8 4.89 4.96 -6.13
C LEU A 8 3.89 4.23 -7.04
N SER A 9 3.57 2.97 -6.76
CA SER A 9 2.56 2.21 -7.52
C SER A 9 1.16 2.81 -7.38
N ALA A 10 0.79 3.29 -6.18
CA ALA A 10 -0.50 3.96 -5.98
C ALA A 10 -0.57 5.29 -6.75
N LEU A 11 0.50 6.09 -6.72
CA LEU A 11 0.55 7.37 -7.41
C LEU A 11 0.54 7.19 -8.93
N ALA A 12 1.31 6.22 -9.45
CA ALA A 12 1.31 5.85 -10.85
C ALA A 12 -0.03 5.28 -11.33
N PHE A 13 -0.73 4.52 -10.47
CA PHE A 13 -2.09 4.04 -10.77
C PHE A 13 -3.08 5.21 -10.90
N LEU A 14 -3.03 6.18 -9.98
CA LEU A 14 -3.91 7.35 -10.01
C LEU A 14 -3.65 8.24 -11.23
N THR A 15 -2.38 8.51 -11.56
CA THR A 15 -2.04 9.33 -12.72
C THR A 15 -2.41 8.62 -14.03
N SER A 16 -2.09 7.34 -14.17
CA SER A 16 -2.47 6.56 -15.36
C SER A 16 -3.99 6.48 -15.53
N GLY A 17 -4.72 6.22 -14.45
CA GLY A 17 -6.19 6.20 -14.48
C GLY A 17 -6.80 7.56 -14.84
N TYR A 18 -6.23 8.65 -14.33
CA TYR A 18 -6.65 10.00 -14.69
C TYR A 18 -6.45 10.28 -16.19
N PHE A 19 -5.26 9.98 -16.72
CA PHE A 19 -4.98 10.15 -18.15
C PHE A 19 -5.88 9.26 -19.01
N PHE A 20 -6.11 8.02 -18.59
CA PHE A 20 -6.98 7.08 -19.31
C PHE A 20 -8.42 7.59 -19.39
N VAL A 21 -8.98 8.13 -18.30
CA VAL A 21 -10.34 8.67 -18.28
C VAL A 21 -10.44 10.01 -19.00
N SER A 22 -9.45 10.89 -18.84
CA SER A 22 -9.43 12.23 -19.44
C SER A 22 -9.29 12.17 -20.97
N GLU A 23 -8.44 11.28 -21.47
CA GLU A 23 -8.14 11.14 -22.90
C GLU A 23 -8.98 10.05 -23.57
N PHE A 24 -10.06 9.57 -22.94
CA PHE A 24 -10.90 8.46 -23.45
C PHE A 24 -11.69 8.81 -24.73
N ARG A 25 -11.32 9.87 -25.45
CA ARG A 25 -11.90 10.21 -26.75
C ARG A 25 -11.31 9.27 -27.80
N VAL A 26 -12.10 8.28 -28.19
CA VAL A 26 -11.75 7.32 -29.25
C VAL A 26 -11.56 8.08 -30.57
N THR A 27 -10.32 8.48 -30.82
CA THR A 27 -9.89 9.04 -32.10
C THR A 27 -9.30 7.88 -32.90
N GLY A 28 -9.73 7.69 -34.15
CA GLY A 28 -9.34 6.57 -35.01
C GLY A 28 -7.87 6.55 -35.46
N GLU A 29 -7.02 7.37 -34.84
CA GLU A 29 -5.58 7.39 -35.11
C GLU A 29 -4.88 6.22 -34.43
N SER A 30 -4.04 5.52 -35.20
CA SER A 30 -3.23 4.40 -34.71
C SER A 30 -2.35 4.78 -33.51
N ASN A 31 -1.82 6.01 -33.48
CA ASN A 31 -1.06 6.55 -32.36
C ASN A 31 -1.86 6.57 -31.06
N HIS A 32 -3.14 6.91 -31.15
CA HIS A 32 -4.03 6.99 -30.00
C HIS A 32 -4.33 5.60 -29.42
N VAL A 33 -4.46 4.59 -30.29
CA VAL A 33 -4.65 3.19 -29.87
C VAL A 33 -3.41 2.67 -29.14
N ILE A 34 -2.22 2.95 -29.67
CA ILE A 34 -0.95 2.56 -29.05
C ILE A 34 -0.79 3.24 -27.69
N TYR A 35 -1.10 4.55 -27.59
CA TYR A 35 -1.05 5.29 -26.34
C TYR A 35 -2.00 4.71 -25.27
N MET A 36 -3.25 4.43 -25.66
CA MET A 36 -4.21 3.79 -24.77
C MET A 36 -3.79 2.38 -24.33
N GLY A 37 -3.17 1.61 -25.23
CA GLY A 37 -2.59 0.31 -24.90
C GLY A 37 -1.42 0.39 -23.90
N MET A 38 -0.55 1.39 -24.04
CA MET A 38 0.52 1.64 -23.07
C MET A 38 -0.04 2.04 -21.70
N LEU A 39 -1.03 2.93 -21.65
CA LEU A 39 -1.71 3.29 -20.40
C LEU A 39 -2.35 2.08 -19.72
N PHE A 40 -3.00 1.22 -20.51
CA PHE A 40 -3.64 0.00 -20.01
C PHE A 40 -2.64 -1.00 -19.43
N THR A 41 -1.54 -1.28 -20.13
CA THR A 41 -0.47 -2.15 -19.61
C THR A 41 0.17 -1.57 -18.35
N LEU A 42 0.38 -0.25 -18.31
CA LEU A 42 0.87 0.45 -17.12
C LEU A 42 -0.10 0.30 -15.94
N MET A 43 -1.42 0.41 -16.16
CA MET A 43 -2.43 0.16 -15.13
C MET A 43 -2.33 -1.25 -14.55
N ILE A 44 -2.20 -2.28 -15.40
CA ILE A 44 -2.08 -3.68 -14.96
C ILE A 44 -0.85 -3.88 -14.08
N ILE A 45 0.31 -3.35 -14.50
CA ILE A 45 1.55 -3.45 -13.74
C ILE A 45 1.42 -2.75 -12.38
N CYS A 46 0.74 -1.59 -12.33
CA CYS A 46 0.48 -0.89 -11.08
C CYS A 46 -0.44 -1.70 -10.14
N VAL A 47 -1.49 -2.34 -10.66
CA VAL A 47 -2.37 -3.21 -9.87
C VAL A 47 -1.60 -4.41 -9.30
N LEU A 48 -0.76 -5.06 -10.10
CA LEU A 48 0.10 -6.16 -9.63
C LEU A 48 1.04 -5.68 -8.50
N GLY A 49 1.65 -4.50 -8.66
CA GLY A 49 2.50 -3.88 -7.65
C GLY A 49 1.77 -3.57 -6.34
N LEU A 50 0.49 -3.19 -6.41
CA LEU A 50 -0.37 -3.02 -5.24
C LEU A 50 -0.67 -4.38 -4.59
N ILE A 51 -1.13 -5.37 -5.34
CA ILE A 51 -1.50 -6.71 -4.83
C ILE A 51 -0.34 -7.37 -4.07
N ILE A 52 0.87 -7.30 -4.62
CA ILE A 52 2.07 -7.90 -4.00
C ILE A 52 2.41 -7.22 -2.65
N ASN A 53 2.14 -5.92 -2.50
CA ASN A 53 2.44 -5.15 -1.29
C ASN A 53 1.30 -5.11 -0.24
N ILE A 54 0.05 -5.42 -0.63
CA ILE A 54 -1.10 -5.51 0.29
C ILE A 54 -0.86 -6.44 1.51
N PRO A 55 -0.36 -7.68 1.38
CA PRO A 55 -0.20 -8.57 2.55
C PRO A 55 0.82 -8.01 3.56
N ASP A 56 1.85 -7.31 3.11
CA ASP A 56 2.82 -6.66 3.98
C ASP A 56 2.20 -5.46 4.72
N PHE A 57 1.32 -4.70 4.05
CA PHE A 57 0.58 -3.61 4.69
C PHE A 57 -0.42 -4.12 5.74
N MET A 58 -1.10 -5.24 5.47
CA MET A 58 -2.00 -5.89 6.43
C MET A 58 -1.27 -6.40 7.67
N LYS A 59 -0.05 -6.96 7.52
CA LYS A 59 0.79 -7.39 8.65
C LYS A 59 1.28 -6.18 9.47
N ALA A 60 1.69 -5.10 8.81
CA ALA A 60 2.10 -3.87 9.49
C ALA A 60 0.95 -3.27 10.34
N LYS A 61 -0.27 -3.21 9.79
CA LYS A 61 -1.45 -2.68 10.49
C LYS A 61 -1.82 -3.48 11.74
N ARG A 62 -1.66 -4.82 11.73
CA ARG A 62 -1.87 -5.66 12.93
C ARG A 62 -0.85 -5.37 14.02
N ARG A 63 0.42 -5.14 13.65
CA ARG A 63 1.50 -4.84 14.61
C ARG A 63 1.28 -3.50 15.32
N VAL A 64 0.83 -2.48 14.59
CA VAL A 64 0.53 -1.15 15.16
C VAL A 64 -0.69 -1.19 16.09
N ARG A 65 -1.75 -1.93 15.70
CA ARG A 65 -2.92 -2.13 16.59
C ARG A 65 -2.58 -2.89 17.87
N GLY A 66 -1.76 -3.94 17.77
CA GLY A 66 -1.30 -4.68 18.96
C GLY A 66 -0.51 -3.81 19.95
N PHE A 67 0.32 -2.90 19.45
CA PHE A 67 1.05 -1.95 20.30
C PHE A 67 0.11 -0.97 21.02
N SER A 68 -0.89 -0.44 20.30
CA SER A 68 -1.84 0.51 20.88
C SER A 68 -2.80 -0.12 21.90
N TYR A 69 -3.23 -1.37 21.70
CA TYR A 69 -4.06 -2.10 22.66
C TYR A 69 -3.27 -2.53 23.91
N ASN A 70 -2.00 -2.88 23.76
CA ASN A 70 -1.16 -3.28 24.89
C ASN A 70 -0.89 -2.12 25.87
N SER A 71 -0.94 -0.87 25.39
CA SER A 71 -0.81 0.31 26.24
C SER A 71 -2.08 0.69 27.02
N TYR A 72 -3.26 0.18 26.63
CA TYR A 72 -4.55 0.56 27.22
C TYR A 72 -5.34 -0.59 27.85
N SER A 73 -4.75 -1.80 27.95
CA SER A 73 -5.37 -2.91 28.69
C SER A 73 -5.20 -2.71 30.21
N PRO A 74 -6.29 -2.62 31.01
CA PRO A 74 -6.20 -2.58 32.47
C PRO A 74 -5.69 -3.91 33.08
N GLN A 75 -5.65 -4.98 32.29
CA GLN A 75 -4.96 -6.23 32.64
C GLN A 75 -3.60 -6.23 31.94
N ARG A 76 -2.59 -5.69 32.64
CA ARG A 76 -1.19 -5.71 32.22
C ARG A 76 -0.75 -7.17 32.11
N ILE A 77 -0.66 -7.71 30.89
CA ILE A 77 -0.07 -9.03 30.66
C ILE A 77 1.41 -8.90 31.06
N ARG A 78 1.79 -9.49 32.19
CA ARG A 78 3.12 -9.34 32.81
C ARG A 78 4.21 -9.77 31.83
N ASN A 79 4.82 -8.79 31.16
CA ASN A 79 5.87 -9.04 30.20
C ASN A 79 7.20 -9.11 30.95
N LYS A 80 7.65 -10.34 31.24
CA LYS A 80 8.85 -10.62 32.05
C LYS A 80 10.11 -9.88 31.55
N SER A 81 10.24 -9.61 30.25
CA SER A 81 11.41 -8.91 29.70
C SER A 81 11.36 -7.39 29.88
N PHE A 82 10.17 -6.82 29.99
CA PHE A 82 9.98 -5.39 30.19
C PHE A 82 10.05 -5.02 31.68
N ASP A 83 9.48 -5.86 32.55
CA ASP A 83 9.49 -5.64 33.99
C ASP A 83 10.88 -5.82 34.61
N SER A 84 11.73 -6.69 34.04
CA SER A 84 13.12 -6.86 34.46
C SER A 84 14.00 -5.65 34.13
N GLN A 85 13.69 -4.90 33.08
CA GLN A 85 14.43 -3.69 32.69
C GLN A 85 14.02 -2.47 33.54
N LEU A 86 12.81 -2.46 34.09
CA LEU A 86 12.28 -1.38 34.92
C LEU A 86 12.47 -1.62 36.42
N GLY A 87 13.12 -2.72 36.82
CA GLY A 87 13.38 -3.03 38.24
C GLY A 87 12.11 -3.26 39.07
N LEU A 88 11.02 -3.69 38.43
CA LEU A 88 9.72 -3.95 39.08
C LEU A 88 9.50 -5.44 39.44
N MET A 89 10.58 -6.20 39.61
CA MET A 89 10.57 -7.56 40.18
C MET A 89 11.08 -7.56 41.60
#